data_AF-A0A8T0GNU1-F1
#
_entry.id   AF-A0A8T0GNU1-F1
#
_cell.length_a   1.000
_cell.length_b   1.000
_cell.length_c   1.000
_cell.angle_alpha   90.00
_cell.angle_beta   90.00
_cell.angle_gamma   90.00
#
_symmetry.space_group_name_H-M   'P 1'
#
loop_
_entity.id
_entity.type
_entity.pdbx_description
1 polymer ?
#
loop_
_entity_poly.entity_id
_entity_poly.type
_entity_poly.pdbx_seq_one_letter_code
_entity_poly.pdbx_strand_id
1 'polypeptide(L)'
;MAAHNEIMGARVPNDGSEVGYMKRPVEEDVEVTCKVKDEEYLGNVTLESGREGLRCRFAWSTNVADFPAQTQQNKDVKCCCSSEAVEAATKVSVVLPTGEELVCDPILPKRGSDTVKVASVYKRLSFIDRYLFIWILAVMGIALLVGYYRPEVKGRLQVAEIASVSLPIAIGLWVMMFPVLCKVKYEILPGMLKKGQLTRTLTVSLLFNWLLGPALMTALAWATLPDLDHYRTGVILVGIARCIAMVLIWNDLARGDAELCAVLVAVNSTLQIILYLPLALFYVKVLGGGTVNVGVWDVAKSVLLFLGVPLAAGFITRYTVFAIAGKQWFEKKFVPVISPLALIGLLFTIFVMFASQAHSIVTNIGDVFRVAVPLVLYFGIVFFSCLFICRGIKMPYEEVVTQAFTASSNNFELAIAVAVGSFGIDSAEALAATIGPLIEVPALLALVYVTLHLKKRLF
;
A
#
# COMPACT_ATOMS: atom_id res chain seq x y z
N MET A 1 -55.27 -52.12 5.87
CA MET A 1 -54.83 -51.16 6.92
C MET A 1 -54.67 -49.83 6.20
N ALA A 2 -55.68 -48.95 6.15
CA ALA A 2 -56.15 -48.06 7.22
C ALA A 2 -55.02 -47.10 7.69
N ALA A 3 -55.12 -45.77 7.75
CA ALA A 3 -56.16 -44.77 7.37
C ALA A 3 -55.50 -43.34 7.47
N HIS A 4 -56.00 -42.19 6.97
CA HIS A 4 -57.19 -41.79 6.19
C HIS A 4 -56.90 -40.43 5.44
N ASN A 5 -57.85 -39.97 4.61
CA ASN A 5 -58.39 -38.61 4.33
C ASN A 5 -57.79 -37.38 5.07
N GLU A 6 -57.83 -36.12 4.60
CA GLU A 6 -58.48 -35.38 3.47
C GLU A 6 -57.61 -34.10 3.22
N ILE A 7 -57.35 -33.54 2.02
CA ILE A 7 -58.19 -32.91 0.98
C ILE A 7 -58.71 -31.48 1.34
N MET A 8 -58.48 -30.52 0.43
CA MET A 8 -58.90 -29.09 0.40
C MET A 8 -58.26 -28.14 1.45
N GLY A 9 -58.10 -26.84 1.20
CA GLY A 9 -58.33 -26.07 -0.03
C GLY A 9 -58.40 -24.55 0.22
N ALA A 10 -57.64 -23.77 -0.57
CA ALA A 10 -57.78 -22.34 -0.86
C ALA A 10 -58.23 -21.33 0.24
N ARG A 11 -57.30 -20.45 0.63
CA ARG A 11 -57.48 -18.98 0.52
C ARG A 11 -56.20 -18.20 0.78
N VAL A 12 -55.93 -17.19 -0.05
CA VAL A 12 -55.08 -16.03 0.28
C VAL A 12 -56.01 -14.90 0.72
N PRO A 13 -55.71 -14.23 1.83
CA PRO A 13 -55.58 -12.78 1.75
C PRO A 13 -54.38 -12.21 2.54
N ASN A 14 -53.81 -11.14 1.99
CA ASN A 14 -52.96 -10.13 2.64
C ASN A 14 -53.18 -9.96 4.16
N ASP A 15 -52.11 -10.09 4.95
CA ASP A 15 -51.67 -9.11 5.97
C ASP A 15 -50.17 -9.34 6.29
N GLY A 16 -49.56 -8.47 7.09
CA GLY A 16 -48.12 -8.40 7.29
C GLY A 16 -47.48 -9.42 8.24
N SER A 17 -46.15 -9.44 8.19
CA SER A 17 -45.21 -9.90 9.23
C SER A 17 -45.39 -11.30 9.82
N GLU A 18 -44.66 -12.28 9.26
CA GLU A 18 -44.12 -13.40 10.05
C GLU A 18 -42.60 -13.51 9.84
N VAL A 19 -41.84 -13.50 10.95
CA VAL A 19 -40.39 -13.70 10.98
C VAL A 19 -40.13 -15.17 11.32
N GLY A 20 -39.46 -15.90 10.43
CA GLY A 20 -39.19 -17.32 10.61
C GLY A 20 -38.17 -17.61 11.72
N TYR A 21 -38.54 -18.46 12.67
CA TYR A 21 -37.64 -18.92 13.75
C TYR A 21 -36.53 -19.86 13.22
N MET A 22 -35.26 -19.52 13.45
CA MET A 22 -34.15 -20.46 13.25
C MET A 22 -34.06 -21.49 14.37
N LYS A 23 -34.01 -22.78 14.01
CA LYS A 23 -33.75 -23.91 14.93
C LYS A 23 -32.29 -24.37 14.85
N ARG A 24 -31.43 -23.81 15.72
CA ARG A 24 -30.21 -24.43 16.29
C ARG A 24 -29.55 -23.44 17.26
N PRO A 25 -28.98 -23.89 18.40
CA PRO A 25 -28.14 -23.03 19.22
C PRO A 25 -26.81 -22.77 18.50
N VAL A 26 -26.31 -21.54 18.57
CA VAL A 26 -24.99 -21.13 18.10
C VAL A 26 -24.19 -20.71 19.33
N GLU A 27 -23.28 -21.58 19.77
CA GLU A 27 -22.23 -21.20 20.72
C GLU A 27 -21.09 -20.54 19.93
N GLU A 28 -21.19 -19.22 19.75
CA GLU A 28 -20.09 -18.37 19.30
C GLU A 28 -19.75 -17.39 20.43
N ASP A 29 -18.47 -17.37 20.84
CA ASP A 29 -17.94 -16.33 21.72
C ASP A 29 -17.85 -15.02 20.94
N VAL A 30 -18.74 -14.07 21.25
CA VAL A 30 -18.75 -12.76 20.59
C VAL A 30 -18.00 -11.74 21.44
N GLU A 31 -17.00 -11.08 20.84
CA GLU A 31 -16.24 -10.01 21.47
C GLU A 31 -17.05 -8.69 21.43
N VAL A 32 -17.34 -8.11 22.59
CA VAL A 32 -18.20 -6.93 22.74
C VAL A 32 -17.45 -5.82 23.46
N THR A 33 -17.62 -4.59 22.98
CA THR A 33 -17.05 -3.38 23.61
C THR A 33 -18.17 -2.54 24.21
N CYS A 34 -18.16 -2.36 25.53
CA CYS A 34 -19.06 -1.44 26.22
C CYS A 34 -18.31 -0.17 26.60
N LYS A 35 -18.93 0.98 26.36
CA LYS A 35 -18.38 2.30 26.66
C LYS A 35 -19.18 2.96 27.79
N VAL A 36 -18.46 3.34 28.85
CA VAL A 36 -19.03 3.98 30.05
C VAL A 36 -18.19 5.22 30.36
N LYS A 37 -18.81 6.41 30.36
CA LYS A 37 -18.15 7.71 30.67
C LYS A 37 -16.76 7.87 30.01
N ASP A 38 -16.72 7.66 28.69
CA ASP A 38 -15.55 7.73 27.80
C ASP A 38 -14.47 6.63 27.93
N GLU A 39 -14.55 5.71 28.89
CA GLU A 39 -13.70 4.50 28.93
C GLU A 39 -14.33 3.31 28.18
N GLU A 40 -13.49 2.51 27.52
CA GLU A 40 -13.89 1.35 26.71
C GLU A 40 -13.44 0.06 27.41
N TYR A 41 -14.40 -0.82 27.69
CA TYR A 41 -14.18 -2.11 28.34
C TYR A 41 -14.53 -3.25 27.37
N LEU A 42 -13.62 -4.22 27.26
CA LEU A 42 -13.80 -5.44 26.46
C LEU A 42 -14.32 -6.58 27.34
N GLY A 43 -15.25 -7.36 26.80
CA GLY A 43 -15.75 -8.58 27.43
C GLY A 43 -16.24 -9.59 26.39
N ASN A 44 -16.26 -10.86 26.79
CA ASN A 44 -16.76 -11.94 25.94
C ASN A 44 -18.24 -12.21 26.28
N VAL A 45 -19.04 -12.47 25.26
CA VAL A 45 -20.46 -12.77 25.39
C VAL A 45 -20.76 -14.21 24.98
N THR A 46 -21.43 -14.94 25.87
CA THR A 46 -22.06 -16.23 25.57
C THR A 46 -23.54 -16.00 25.23
N LEU A 47 -24.00 -16.57 24.12
CA LEU A 47 -25.37 -16.45 23.62
C LEU A 47 -26.26 -17.60 24.11
N GLU A 48 -27.30 -17.31 24.90
CA GLU A 48 -28.29 -18.29 25.36
C GLU A 48 -29.65 -18.06 24.69
N SER A 49 -30.21 -19.10 24.07
CA SER A 49 -31.53 -19.05 23.42
C SER A 49 -32.67 -19.24 24.44
N GLY A 50 -33.31 -18.13 24.85
CA GLY A 50 -34.46 -18.14 25.77
C GLY A 50 -35.83 -18.11 25.06
N ARG A 51 -36.91 -18.41 25.80
CA ARG A 51 -38.30 -18.41 25.28
C ARG A 51 -38.83 -17.03 24.85
N GLU A 52 -38.11 -15.95 25.17
CA GLU A 52 -38.50 -14.56 24.87
C GLU A 52 -37.46 -13.84 23.98
N GLY A 53 -36.43 -14.54 23.52
CA GLY A 53 -35.35 -13.98 22.69
C GLY A 53 -33.95 -14.51 23.04
N LEU A 54 -32.96 -14.01 22.31
CA LEU A 54 -31.53 -14.20 22.61
C LEU A 54 -31.16 -13.45 23.88
N ARG A 55 -30.56 -14.14 24.87
CA ARG A 55 -29.91 -13.52 26.03
C ARG A 55 -28.40 -13.53 25.85
N CYS A 56 -27.79 -12.39 26.11
CA CYS A 56 -26.34 -12.26 26.18
C CYS A 56 -25.89 -12.39 27.64
N ARG A 57 -24.93 -13.27 27.93
CA ARG A 57 -24.31 -13.35 29.26
C ARG A 57 -22.84 -12.93 29.13
N PHE A 58 -22.43 -11.93 29.91
CA PHE A 58 -21.10 -11.32 29.81
C PHE A 58 -20.11 -11.96 30.79
N ALA A 59 -18.93 -12.33 30.30
CA ALA A 59 -17.76 -12.70 31.08
C ALA A 59 -16.69 -11.61 30.94
N TRP A 60 -16.40 -10.92 32.05
CA TRP A 60 -15.39 -9.86 32.12
C TRP A 60 -13.99 -10.47 32.26
N SER A 61 -13.03 -10.05 31.42
CA SER A 61 -11.64 -10.56 31.49
C SER A 61 -10.73 -9.74 32.41
N THR A 62 -11.24 -8.69 33.07
CA THR A 62 -10.49 -7.75 33.91
C THR A 62 -10.95 -7.81 35.36
N ASN A 63 -10.00 -7.66 36.29
CA ASN A 63 -10.28 -7.71 37.74
C ASN A 63 -11.30 -6.65 38.17
N VAL A 64 -12.17 -7.04 39.12
CA VAL A 64 -13.37 -6.31 39.56
C VAL A 64 -13.07 -4.99 40.31
N ALA A 65 -11.81 -4.62 40.49
CA ALA A 65 -11.38 -3.53 41.36
C ALA A 65 -11.51 -2.11 40.76
N ASP A 66 -11.52 -1.97 39.42
CA ASP A 66 -11.48 -0.67 38.74
C ASP A 66 -12.85 -0.12 38.31
N PHE A 67 -13.96 -0.81 38.63
CA PHE A 67 -15.31 -0.32 38.29
C PHE A 67 -15.71 0.88 39.18
N PRO A 68 -15.98 2.08 38.64
CA PRO A 68 -16.32 3.23 39.47
C PRO A 68 -17.65 3.04 40.21
N ALA A 69 -17.62 3.09 41.54
CA ALA A 69 -18.77 2.87 42.43
C ALA A 69 -19.89 3.95 42.36
N GLN A 70 -19.97 4.71 41.26
CA GLN A 70 -20.99 5.75 41.02
C GLN A 70 -21.50 5.73 39.58
N THR A 71 -22.27 4.69 39.24
CA THR A 71 -23.09 4.66 38.02
C THR A 71 -24.51 4.14 38.27
N GLN A 72 -25.06 4.39 39.46
CA GLN A 72 -26.38 3.89 39.88
C GLN A 72 -27.60 4.72 39.37
N GLN A 73 -27.43 5.46 38.27
CA GLN A 73 -28.50 6.24 37.61
C GLN A 73 -28.47 6.13 36.07
N ASN A 74 -28.53 4.90 35.57
CA ASN A 74 -29.44 4.47 34.48
C ASN A 74 -29.61 5.35 33.21
N LYS A 75 -28.58 6.07 32.72
CA LYS A 75 -28.72 6.95 31.53
C LYS A 75 -27.59 6.96 30.48
N ASP A 76 -26.36 6.55 30.78
CA ASP A 76 -25.20 6.75 29.89
C ASP A 76 -24.30 5.51 29.69
N VAL A 77 -24.89 4.32 29.56
CA VAL A 77 -24.18 3.09 29.15
C VAL A 77 -24.51 2.78 27.70
N LYS A 78 -23.48 2.62 26.85
CA LYS A 78 -23.65 2.22 25.43
C LYS A 78 -22.76 1.02 25.13
N CYS A 79 -23.36 -0.07 24.66
CA CYS A 79 -22.62 -1.26 24.24
C CYS A 79 -22.72 -1.44 22.72
N CYS A 80 -21.59 -1.69 22.08
CA CYS A 80 -21.47 -1.99 20.65
C CYS A 80 -21.11 -3.46 20.48
N CYS A 81 -22.01 -4.25 19.89
CA CYS A 81 -21.77 -5.65 19.55
C CYS A 81 -21.26 -5.76 18.11
N SER A 82 -20.32 -6.68 17.87
CA SER A 82 -19.58 -6.82 16.61
C SER A 82 -20.10 -7.92 15.66
N SER A 83 -20.99 -8.82 16.13
CA SER A 83 -21.45 -10.00 15.39
C SER A 83 -22.82 -9.81 14.72
N GLU A 84 -22.96 -10.32 13.50
CA GLU A 84 -24.21 -10.42 12.74
C GLU A 84 -25.30 -11.21 13.51
N ALA A 85 -24.92 -12.13 14.40
CA ALA A 85 -25.87 -12.89 15.23
C ALA A 85 -26.70 -11.99 16.17
N VAL A 86 -26.23 -10.78 16.47
CA VAL A 86 -26.92 -9.80 17.34
C VAL A 86 -27.87 -8.90 16.54
N GLU A 87 -27.81 -8.85 15.20
CA GLU A 87 -28.77 -8.06 14.39
C GLU A 87 -30.23 -8.53 14.56
N ALA A 88 -30.45 -9.77 15.01
CA ALA A 88 -31.78 -10.34 15.28
C ALA A 88 -32.29 -10.13 16.72
N ALA A 89 -31.48 -9.57 17.63
CA ALA A 89 -31.84 -9.43 19.04
C ALA A 89 -32.58 -8.11 19.32
N THR A 90 -33.84 -8.18 19.74
CA THR A 90 -34.68 -6.99 20.01
C THR A 90 -34.30 -6.24 21.30
N LYS A 91 -33.58 -6.89 22.22
CA LYS A 91 -33.08 -6.34 23.49
C LYS A 91 -31.79 -7.05 23.88
N VAL A 92 -30.87 -6.35 24.55
CA VAL A 92 -29.65 -6.96 25.12
C VAL A 92 -29.61 -6.72 26.63
N SER A 93 -29.62 -7.81 27.39
CA SER A 93 -29.38 -7.83 28.84
C SER A 93 -27.88 -7.85 29.13
N VAL A 94 -27.38 -6.93 29.95
CA VAL A 94 -26.01 -6.91 30.46
C VAL A 94 -26.06 -7.11 31.98
N VAL A 95 -25.49 -8.21 32.47
CA VAL A 95 -25.39 -8.45 33.93
C VAL A 95 -24.07 -7.86 34.43
N LEU A 96 -24.16 -6.93 35.38
CA LEU A 96 -22.99 -6.33 36.03
C LEU A 96 -22.34 -7.30 37.03
N PRO A 97 -21.05 -7.10 37.38
CA PRO A 97 -20.39 -7.86 38.46
C PRO A 97 -21.09 -7.74 39.83
N THR A 98 -21.93 -6.73 40.02
CA THR A 98 -22.78 -6.50 41.20
C THR A 98 -24.03 -7.37 41.25
N GLY A 99 -24.36 -8.10 40.17
CA GLY A 99 -25.58 -8.89 40.03
C GLY A 99 -26.81 -8.10 39.54
N GLU A 100 -26.66 -6.80 39.27
CA GLU A 100 -27.73 -5.99 38.65
C GLU A 100 -27.82 -6.26 37.13
N GLU A 101 -29.04 -6.43 36.62
CA GLU A 101 -29.32 -6.65 35.19
C GLU A 101 -29.71 -5.33 34.52
N LEU A 102 -28.87 -4.85 33.60
CA LEU A 102 -29.12 -3.68 32.76
C LEU A 102 -29.72 -4.12 31.42
N VAL A 103 -30.95 -3.69 31.14
CA VAL A 103 -31.58 -3.85 29.83
C VAL A 103 -31.19 -2.67 28.96
N CYS A 104 -30.35 -2.91 27.95
CA CYS A 104 -29.92 -1.91 27.00
C CYS A 104 -30.63 -2.10 25.66
N ASP A 105 -31.06 -1.00 25.04
CA ASP A 105 -31.44 -1.00 23.63
C ASP A 105 -30.18 -1.20 22.79
N PRO A 106 -30.12 -2.21 21.90
CA PRO A 106 -28.97 -2.41 21.04
C PRO A 106 -28.81 -1.21 20.09
N ILE A 107 -27.68 -0.51 20.18
CA ILE A 107 -27.28 0.46 19.17
C ILE A 107 -26.83 -0.33 17.96
N LEU A 108 -27.78 -0.72 17.12
CA LEU A 108 -27.51 -1.28 15.81
C LEU A 108 -26.59 -0.32 15.04
N PRO A 109 -25.46 -0.78 14.47
CA PRO A 109 -24.68 0.03 13.55
C PRO A 109 -25.61 0.41 12.40
N LYS A 110 -25.84 1.72 12.20
CA LYS A 110 -26.74 2.17 11.13
C LYS A 110 -26.19 1.66 9.80
N ARG A 111 -26.92 0.71 9.19
CA ARG A 111 -26.66 0.19 7.85
C ARG A 111 -26.81 1.33 6.83
N GLY A 112 -25.73 2.10 6.67
CA GLY A 112 -25.73 3.38 5.97
C GLY A 112 -25.28 4.62 6.78
N SER A 113 -24.34 4.54 7.72
CA SER A 113 -23.55 5.74 8.08
C SER A 113 -22.05 5.60 8.37
N ASP A 114 -21.45 4.41 8.28
CA ASP A 114 -19.98 4.26 8.29
C ASP A 114 -19.32 4.59 6.95
N THR A 115 -19.74 5.74 6.40
CA THR A 115 -18.76 6.65 5.83
C THR A 115 -17.87 7.17 6.95
N VAL A 116 -16.92 6.34 7.42
CA VAL A 116 -15.63 6.84 7.91
C VAL A 116 -15.17 7.82 6.85
N LYS A 117 -15.17 9.12 7.20
CA LYS A 117 -15.29 10.20 6.21
C LYS A 117 -14.16 10.12 5.18
N VAL A 118 -14.43 9.49 4.03
CA VAL A 118 -13.52 9.41 2.89
C VAL A 118 -13.22 10.82 2.40
N ALA A 119 -14.27 11.66 2.40
CA ALA A 119 -14.17 13.10 2.20
C ALA A 119 -13.26 13.81 3.21
N SER A 120 -12.93 13.23 4.37
CA SER A 120 -11.98 13.82 5.34
C SER A 120 -10.53 13.41 5.08
N VAL A 121 -10.25 12.20 4.59
CA VAL A 121 -8.88 11.83 4.14
C VAL A 121 -8.54 12.61 2.86
N TYR A 122 -9.45 12.62 1.88
CA TYR A 122 -9.30 13.41 0.65
C TYR A 122 -9.30 14.95 0.87
N LYS A 123 -9.87 15.45 1.97
CA LYS A 123 -9.73 16.86 2.42
C LYS A 123 -8.53 17.12 3.34
N ARG A 124 -7.85 16.09 3.85
CA ARG A 124 -6.62 16.20 4.65
C ARG A 124 -5.35 16.09 3.79
N LEU A 125 -5.43 15.48 2.61
CA LEU A 125 -4.38 15.54 1.59
C LEU A 125 -4.15 16.99 1.15
N SER A 126 -2.87 17.34 0.97
CA SER A 126 -2.47 18.66 0.48
C SER A 126 -3.03 18.91 -0.93
N PHE A 127 -3.16 20.17 -1.32
CA PHE A 127 -3.53 20.56 -2.69
C PHE A 127 -2.58 19.95 -3.73
N ILE A 128 -1.30 19.79 -3.35
CA ILE A 128 -0.26 19.20 -4.19
C ILE A 128 -0.46 17.68 -4.33
N ASP A 129 -0.72 16.97 -3.22
CA ASP A 129 -0.97 15.52 -3.23
C ASP A 129 -2.22 15.15 -4.06
N ARG A 130 -3.29 15.96 -3.95
CA ARG A 130 -4.54 15.72 -4.69
C ARG A 130 -4.36 15.79 -6.21
N TYR A 131 -3.51 16.70 -6.68
CA TYR A 131 -3.25 16.92 -8.10
C TYR A 131 -1.88 16.39 -8.54
N LEU A 132 -1.29 15.47 -7.76
CA LEU A 132 0.05 14.91 -7.95
C LEU A 132 0.35 14.54 -9.41
N PHE A 133 -0.56 13.80 -10.04
CA PHE A 133 -0.43 13.39 -11.44
C PHE A 133 -0.36 14.59 -12.41
N ILE A 134 -1.20 15.61 -12.21
CA ILE A 134 -1.21 16.82 -13.03
C ILE A 134 0.10 17.59 -12.83
N TRP A 135 0.60 17.68 -11.60
CA TRP A 135 1.89 18.30 -11.29
C TRP A 135 3.06 17.55 -11.95
N ILE A 136 3.08 16.22 -11.89
CA ILE A 136 4.09 15.38 -12.57
C ILE A 136 4.07 15.67 -14.07
N LEU A 137 2.92 15.56 -14.74
CA LEU A 137 2.81 15.82 -16.18
C LEU A 137 3.17 17.27 -16.56
N ALA A 138 2.72 18.25 -15.78
CA ALA A 138 3.04 19.66 -16.03
C ALA A 138 4.55 19.92 -15.88
N VAL A 139 5.17 19.37 -14.82
CA VAL A 139 6.62 19.49 -14.60
C VAL A 139 7.42 18.80 -15.70
N MET A 140 7.01 17.60 -16.15
CA MET A 140 7.64 16.91 -17.29
C MET A 140 7.52 17.73 -18.57
N GLY A 141 6.33 18.25 -18.89
CA GLY A 141 6.11 19.10 -20.06
C GLY A 141 6.96 20.37 -20.03
N ILE A 142 6.99 21.07 -18.90
CA ILE A 142 7.82 22.27 -18.71
C ILE A 142 9.31 21.91 -18.81
N ALA A 143 9.75 20.80 -18.21
CA ALA A 143 11.13 20.35 -18.25
C ALA A 143 11.58 19.99 -19.68
N LEU A 144 10.75 19.28 -20.45
CA LEU A 144 11.01 18.99 -21.86
C LEU A 144 11.10 20.28 -22.69
N LEU A 145 10.17 21.21 -22.53
CA LEU A 145 10.20 22.50 -23.22
C LEU A 145 11.46 23.30 -22.86
N VAL A 146 11.78 23.42 -21.57
CA VAL A 146 12.97 24.14 -21.09
C VAL A 146 14.25 23.50 -21.60
N GLY A 147 14.41 22.18 -21.46
CA GLY A 147 15.61 21.47 -21.92
C GLY A 147 15.78 21.48 -23.44
N TYR A 148 14.69 21.42 -24.20
CA TYR A 148 14.72 21.47 -25.66
C TYR A 148 15.06 22.87 -26.20
N TYR A 149 14.43 23.92 -25.67
CA TYR A 149 14.67 25.31 -26.13
C TYR A 149 15.90 25.97 -25.48
N ARG A 150 16.42 25.45 -24.37
CA ARG A 150 17.61 25.95 -23.67
C ARG A 150 18.60 24.81 -23.42
N PRO A 151 19.33 24.34 -24.45
CA PRO A 151 20.30 23.23 -24.31
C PRO A 151 21.43 23.54 -23.30
N GLU A 152 21.71 24.82 -23.04
CA GLU A 152 22.60 25.30 -21.96
C GLU A 152 22.24 24.75 -20.57
N VAL A 153 20.97 24.41 -20.32
CA VAL A 153 20.48 23.89 -19.04
C VAL A 153 21.18 22.58 -18.68
N LYS A 154 21.41 21.69 -19.65
CA LYS A 154 22.13 20.42 -19.43
C LYS A 154 23.54 20.67 -18.87
N GLY A 155 24.32 21.53 -19.53
CA GLY A 155 25.68 21.87 -19.08
C GLY A 155 25.72 22.55 -17.71
N ARG A 156 24.68 23.32 -17.35
CA ARG A 156 24.56 23.96 -16.03
C ARG A 156 24.14 23.00 -14.91
N LEU A 157 23.42 21.92 -15.23
CA LEU A 157 23.03 20.89 -14.25
C LEU A 157 24.14 19.86 -14.00
N GLN A 158 25.06 19.68 -14.96
CA GLN A 158 26.18 18.74 -14.92
C GLN A 158 27.50 19.32 -14.34
N VAL A 159 27.48 20.53 -13.75
CA VAL A 159 28.71 21.21 -13.25
C VAL A 159 29.37 20.47 -12.07
N ALA A 160 28.62 19.64 -11.34
CA ALA A 160 29.14 18.79 -10.28
C ALA A 160 28.44 17.43 -10.30
N GLU A 161 29.18 16.37 -10.04
CA GLU A 161 28.70 14.98 -10.03
C GLU A 161 29.16 14.25 -8.76
N ILE A 162 28.35 13.30 -8.29
CA ILE A 162 28.70 12.34 -7.25
C ILE A 162 28.36 10.95 -7.79
N ALA A 163 29.37 10.06 -7.87
CA ALA A 163 29.23 8.72 -8.44
C ALA A 163 28.56 8.71 -9.84
N SER A 164 29.04 9.57 -10.74
CA SER A 164 28.55 9.75 -12.13
C SER A 164 27.10 10.26 -12.25
N VAL A 165 26.45 10.61 -11.13
CA VAL A 165 25.12 11.25 -11.10
C VAL A 165 25.29 12.73 -10.79
N SER A 166 24.65 13.60 -11.58
CA SER A 166 24.71 15.05 -11.35
C SER A 166 24.22 15.42 -9.93
N LEU A 167 24.91 16.35 -9.29
CA LEU A 167 24.63 16.79 -7.92
C LEU A 167 23.19 17.27 -7.71
N PRO A 168 22.54 18.01 -8.64
CA PRO A 168 21.13 18.37 -8.48
C PRO A 168 20.19 17.16 -8.46
N ILE A 169 20.41 16.15 -9.32
CA ILE A 169 19.66 14.88 -9.27
C ILE A 169 19.90 14.20 -7.91
N ALA A 170 21.16 14.06 -7.50
CA ALA A 170 21.52 13.41 -6.23
C ALA A 170 20.83 14.04 -5.01
N ILE A 171 20.82 15.38 -4.94
CA ILE A 171 20.13 16.12 -3.88
C ILE A 171 18.61 15.89 -3.95
N GLY A 172 18.02 15.93 -5.14
CA GLY A 172 16.58 15.66 -5.33
C GLY A 172 16.19 14.26 -4.84
N LEU A 173 16.97 13.24 -5.22
CA LEU A 173 16.81 11.85 -4.79
C LEU A 173 16.89 11.72 -3.25
N TRP A 174 17.89 12.33 -2.61
CA TRP A 174 18.01 12.28 -1.14
C TRP A 174 16.88 13.01 -0.43
N VAL A 175 16.52 14.21 -0.88
CA VAL A 175 15.44 15.02 -0.31
C VAL A 175 14.11 14.29 -0.38
N MET A 176 13.83 13.54 -1.46
CA MET A 176 12.58 12.81 -1.56
C MET A 176 12.56 11.47 -0.79
N MET A 177 13.69 10.74 -0.75
CA MET A 177 13.74 9.41 -0.14
C MET A 177 13.80 9.49 1.39
N PHE A 178 14.48 10.50 1.94
CA PHE A 178 14.63 10.68 3.39
C PHE A 178 13.29 10.70 4.16
N PRO A 179 12.27 11.51 3.78
CA PRO A 179 10.99 11.52 4.49
C PRO A 179 10.19 10.21 4.40
N VAL A 180 10.34 9.47 3.29
CA VAL A 180 9.71 8.16 3.12
C VAL A 180 10.34 7.15 4.09
N LEU A 181 11.67 7.10 4.12
CA LEU A 181 12.42 6.14 4.94
C LEU A 181 12.37 6.46 6.46
N CYS A 182 12.08 7.70 6.84
CA CYS A 182 11.70 8.07 8.22
C CYS A 182 10.36 7.44 8.66
N LYS A 183 9.38 7.32 7.74
CA LYS A 183 8.03 6.80 8.06
C LYS A 183 8.01 5.30 8.31
N VAL A 184 8.95 4.57 7.72
CA VAL A 184 9.10 3.11 7.85
C VAL A 184 9.15 2.69 9.33
N LYS A 185 8.35 1.69 9.70
CA LYS A 185 8.20 1.21 11.09
C LYS A 185 9.12 0.01 11.37
N TYR A 186 10.42 0.28 11.50
CA TYR A 186 11.46 -0.74 11.72
C TYR A 186 11.21 -1.63 12.96
N GLU A 187 10.50 -1.09 13.96
CA GLU A 187 10.23 -1.76 15.23
C GLU A 187 9.28 -2.97 15.09
N ILE A 188 8.45 -2.98 14.04
CA ILE A 188 7.39 -3.98 13.85
C ILE A 188 7.93 -5.24 13.17
N LEU A 189 8.96 -5.11 12.32
CA LEU A 189 9.56 -6.22 11.56
C LEU A 189 9.92 -7.44 12.41
N PRO A 190 10.68 -7.34 13.53
CA PRO A 190 11.08 -8.52 14.31
C PRO A 190 9.89 -9.19 15.04
N GLY A 191 8.89 -8.41 15.44
CA GLY A 191 7.71 -8.91 16.13
C GLY A 191 6.80 -9.73 15.21
N MET A 192 6.69 -9.35 13.94
CA MET A 192 5.83 -10.04 12.98
C MET A 192 6.48 -11.27 12.35
N LEU A 193 7.79 -11.25 12.09
CA LEU A 193 8.53 -12.42 11.62
C LEU A 193 8.40 -13.62 12.59
N LYS A 194 8.23 -13.35 13.89
CA LYS A 194 8.01 -14.37 14.93
C LYS A 194 6.60 -14.96 14.98
N LYS A 195 5.57 -14.28 14.46
CA LYS A 195 4.16 -14.65 14.69
C LYS A 195 3.57 -15.67 13.70
N GLY A 196 4.25 -15.98 12.60
CA GLY A 196 3.81 -16.99 11.62
C GLY A 196 2.59 -16.63 10.76
N GLN A 197 1.59 -15.92 11.31
CA GLN A 197 0.37 -15.52 10.60
C GLN A 197 0.62 -14.68 9.34
N LEU A 198 1.68 -13.86 9.31
CA LEU A 198 2.02 -13.03 8.15
C LEU A 198 2.86 -13.77 7.08
N THR A 199 3.22 -15.04 7.28
CA THR A 199 4.07 -15.79 6.33
C THR A 199 3.44 -15.87 4.95
N ARG A 200 2.14 -16.18 4.84
CA ARG A 200 1.44 -16.34 3.56
C ARG A 200 1.48 -15.05 2.73
N THR A 201 1.06 -13.95 3.33
CA THR A 201 1.03 -12.60 2.76
C THR A 201 2.45 -12.12 2.39
N LEU A 202 3.44 -12.37 3.26
CA LEU A 202 4.84 -12.03 2.97
C LEU A 202 5.45 -12.89 1.85
N THR A 203 5.22 -14.21 1.84
CA THR A 203 5.72 -15.14 0.82
C THR A 203 5.20 -14.79 -0.58
N VAL A 204 3.90 -14.46 -0.72
CA VAL A 204 3.36 -13.98 -2.00
C VAL A 204 4.09 -12.72 -2.44
N SER A 205 4.27 -11.75 -1.54
CA SER A 205 5.00 -10.52 -1.85
C SER A 205 6.44 -10.79 -2.27
N LEU A 206 7.15 -11.69 -1.57
CA LEU A 206 8.54 -12.03 -1.88
C LEU A 206 8.67 -12.71 -3.25
N LEU A 207 7.78 -13.66 -3.56
CA LEU A 207 7.75 -14.34 -4.85
C LEU A 207 7.49 -13.35 -6.01
N PHE A 208 6.52 -12.45 -5.85
CA PHE A 208 6.25 -11.45 -6.88
C PHE A 208 7.37 -10.41 -7.03
N ASN A 209 7.87 -9.87 -5.92
CA ASN A 209 8.86 -8.80 -5.96
C ASN A 209 10.26 -9.28 -6.38
N TRP A 210 10.72 -10.44 -5.91
CA TRP A 210 12.14 -10.84 -6.04
C TRP A 210 12.39 -11.97 -7.04
N LEU A 211 11.35 -12.70 -7.46
CA LEU A 211 11.46 -13.78 -8.43
C LEU A 211 10.68 -13.49 -9.71
N LEU A 212 9.34 -13.43 -9.62
CA LEU A 212 8.47 -13.33 -10.80
C LEU A 212 8.57 -11.97 -11.51
N GLY A 213 8.63 -10.87 -10.76
CA GLY A 213 8.69 -9.52 -11.30
C GLY A 213 9.94 -9.29 -12.16
N PRO A 214 11.16 -9.44 -11.62
CA PRO A 214 12.39 -9.29 -12.39
C PRO A 214 12.45 -10.23 -13.60
N ALA A 215 12.07 -11.51 -13.43
CA ALA A 215 12.05 -12.48 -14.52
C ALA A 215 11.07 -12.10 -15.64
N LEU A 216 9.85 -11.68 -15.30
CA LEU A 216 8.83 -11.25 -16.26
C LEU A 216 9.24 -9.97 -16.97
N MET A 217 9.81 -8.98 -16.26
CA MET A 217 10.31 -7.77 -16.92
C MET A 217 11.42 -8.11 -17.92
N THR A 218 12.38 -8.97 -17.56
CA THR A 218 13.43 -9.42 -18.48
C THR A 218 12.84 -10.16 -19.69
N ALA A 219 11.88 -11.06 -19.49
CA ALA A 219 11.22 -11.76 -20.59
C ALA A 219 10.45 -10.81 -21.53
N LEU A 220 9.70 -9.85 -20.99
CA LEU A 220 9.00 -8.83 -21.76
C LEU A 220 9.98 -7.92 -22.51
N ALA A 221 11.06 -7.47 -21.86
CA ALA A 221 12.07 -6.62 -22.48
C ALA A 221 12.78 -7.33 -23.65
N TRP A 222 13.02 -8.64 -23.57
CA TRP A 222 13.48 -9.44 -24.71
C TRP A 222 12.43 -9.57 -25.82
N ALA A 223 11.16 -9.79 -25.46
CA ALA A 223 10.08 -9.95 -26.43
C ALA A 223 9.75 -8.65 -27.20
N THR A 224 9.98 -7.47 -26.61
CA THR A 224 9.60 -6.17 -27.19
C THR A 224 10.78 -5.31 -27.66
N LEU A 225 11.98 -5.52 -27.10
CA LEU A 225 13.21 -4.76 -27.38
C LEU A 225 14.39 -5.70 -27.76
N PRO A 226 14.24 -6.63 -28.73
CA PRO A 226 15.32 -7.55 -29.09
C PRO A 226 16.53 -6.84 -29.75
N ASP A 227 16.25 -5.81 -30.55
CA ASP A 227 17.20 -4.98 -31.32
C ASP A 227 17.73 -3.75 -30.56
N LEU A 228 17.13 -3.42 -29.41
CA LEU A 228 17.50 -2.27 -28.58
C LEU A 228 18.07 -2.72 -27.24
N ASP A 229 19.30 -3.25 -27.25
CA ASP A 229 19.94 -3.88 -26.09
C ASP A 229 20.24 -2.93 -24.91
N HIS A 230 20.65 -1.71 -25.19
CA HIS A 230 20.81 -0.66 -24.17
C HIS A 230 19.48 -0.27 -23.51
N TYR A 231 18.42 0.01 -24.29
CA TYR A 231 17.09 0.28 -23.73
C TYR A 231 16.52 -0.93 -22.97
N ARG A 232 16.71 -2.15 -23.50
CA ARG A 232 16.36 -3.42 -22.83
C ARG A 232 17.05 -3.53 -21.47
N THR A 233 18.33 -3.18 -21.40
CA THR A 233 19.11 -3.17 -20.15
C THR A 233 18.53 -2.17 -19.13
N GLY A 234 18.19 -0.95 -19.55
CA GLY A 234 17.51 0.02 -18.68
C GLY A 234 16.16 -0.46 -18.16
N VAL A 235 15.33 -1.07 -19.02
CA VAL A 235 14.03 -1.67 -18.62
C VAL A 235 14.22 -2.85 -17.64
N ILE A 236 15.26 -3.66 -17.80
CA ILE A 236 15.61 -4.72 -16.85
C ILE A 236 15.97 -4.15 -15.47
N LEU A 237 16.81 -3.11 -15.41
CA LEU A 237 17.19 -2.43 -14.16
C LEU A 237 15.98 -1.83 -13.45
N VAL A 238 15.07 -1.22 -14.20
CA VAL A 238 13.75 -0.79 -13.71
C VAL A 238 12.98 -1.96 -13.07
N GLY A 239 12.88 -3.10 -13.76
CA GLY A 239 12.15 -4.29 -13.27
C GLY A 239 12.64 -4.82 -11.92
N ILE A 240 13.95 -4.73 -11.68
CA ILE A 240 14.60 -5.16 -10.43
C ILE A 240 14.33 -4.18 -9.29
N ALA A 241 14.20 -2.88 -9.58
CA ALA A 241 13.93 -1.87 -8.57
C ALA A 241 12.48 -1.97 -8.05
N ARG A 242 12.29 -2.30 -6.76
CA ARG A 242 10.97 -2.52 -6.15
C ARG A 242 10.44 -1.25 -5.50
N CYS A 243 9.14 -1.00 -5.61
CA CYS A 243 8.57 0.22 -5.06
C CYS A 243 8.63 0.28 -3.53
N ILE A 244 8.98 1.47 -3.01
CA ILE A 244 9.06 1.78 -1.57
C ILE A 244 8.26 3.04 -1.18
N ALA A 245 7.87 3.86 -2.15
CA ALA A 245 7.28 5.19 -1.90
C ALA A 245 5.90 5.32 -2.56
N MET A 246 5.85 5.33 -3.89
CA MET A 246 4.65 5.60 -4.68
C MET A 246 3.50 4.60 -4.37
N VAL A 247 3.83 3.35 -4.03
CA VAL A 247 2.89 2.31 -3.60
C VAL A 247 1.97 2.75 -2.45
N LEU A 248 2.45 3.59 -1.52
CA LEU A 248 1.63 4.10 -0.41
C LEU A 248 0.44 4.93 -0.92
N ILE A 249 0.64 5.69 -2.01
CA ILE A 249 -0.37 6.55 -2.62
C ILE A 249 -1.39 5.69 -3.35
N TRP A 250 -0.95 4.72 -4.15
CA TRP A 250 -1.83 3.79 -4.86
C TRP A 250 -2.67 2.94 -3.89
N ASN A 251 -2.04 2.49 -2.79
CA ASN A 251 -2.69 1.74 -1.73
C ASN A 251 -3.81 2.56 -1.04
N ASP A 252 -3.54 3.80 -0.65
CA ASP A 252 -4.54 4.68 -0.02
C ASP A 252 -5.71 4.99 -0.98
N LEU A 253 -5.40 5.35 -2.23
CA LEU A 253 -6.42 5.64 -3.25
C LEU A 253 -7.31 4.42 -3.57
N ALA A 254 -6.73 3.21 -3.63
CA ALA A 254 -7.47 1.98 -3.88
C ALA A 254 -8.10 1.35 -2.62
N ARG A 255 -7.89 1.95 -1.44
CA ARG A 255 -8.34 1.47 -0.13
C ARG A 255 -7.80 0.10 0.26
N GLY A 256 -6.49 -0.09 0.09
CA GLY A 256 -5.75 -1.23 0.62
C GLY A 256 -5.40 -1.09 2.10
N ASP A 257 -4.80 -2.13 2.68
CA ASP A 257 -4.31 -2.14 4.05
C ASP A 257 -3.05 -1.25 4.19
N ALA A 258 -3.12 -0.23 5.06
CA ALA A 258 -2.03 0.71 5.27
C ALA A 258 -0.89 0.17 6.16
N GLU A 259 -1.18 -0.77 7.07
CA GLU A 259 -0.18 -1.39 7.94
C GLU A 259 0.61 -2.43 7.16
N LEU A 260 -0.06 -3.32 6.43
CA LEU A 260 0.59 -4.24 5.50
C LEU A 260 1.43 -3.48 4.48
N CYS A 261 0.91 -2.40 3.87
CA CYS A 261 1.68 -1.63 2.89
C CYS A 261 2.97 -1.05 3.50
N ALA A 262 2.91 -0.51 4.72
CA ALA A 262 4.09 0.01 5.41
C ALA A 262 5.13 -1.09 5.71
N VAL A 263 4.67 -2.31 5.99
CA VAL A 263 5.52 -3.49 6.23
C VAL A 263 6.19 -3.95 4.94
N LEU A 264 5.43 -4.09 3.85
CA LEU A 264 5.99 -4.54 2.57
C LEU A 264 7.00 -3.52 2.02
N VAL A 265 6.74 -2.22 2.18
CA VAL A 265 7.72 -1.15 1.91
C VAL A 265 9.00 -1.35 2.72
N ALA A 266 8.89 -1.66 4.01
CA ALA A 266 10.05 -1.86 4.88
C ALA A 266 10.90 -3.06 4.43
N VAL A 267 10.24 -4.20 4.17
CA VAL A 267 10.87 -5.43 3.69
C VAL A 267 11.51 -5.21 2.33
N ASN A 268 10.80 -4.61 1.38
CA ASN A 268 11.33 -4.33 0.04
C ASN A 268 12.53 -3.38 0.11
N SER A 269 12.48 -2.31 0.92
CA SER A 269 13.61 -1.39 1.10
C SER A 269 14.87 -2.10 1.60
N THR A 270 14.73 -2.99 2.60
CA THR A 270 15.85 -3.76 3.15
C THR A 270 16.39 -4.77 2.14
N LEU A 271 15.50 -5.54 1.50
CA LEU A 271 15.89 -6.55 0.52
C LEU A 271 16.50 -5.92 -0.73
N GLN A 272 16.10 -4.72 -1.13
CA GLN A 272 16.65 -4.01 -2.29
C GLN A 272 18.11 -3.64 -2.10
N ILE A 273 18.54 -3.23 -0.91
CA ILE A 273 19.97 -2.97 -0.65
C ILE A 273 20.81 -4.25 -0.83
N ILE A 274 20.26 -5.42 -0.48
CA ILE A 274 20.97 -6.70 -0.49
C ILE A 274 20.91 -7.37 -1.87
N LEU A 275 19.72 -7.41 -2.48
CA LEU A 275 19.41 -8.21 -3.67
C LEU A 275 19.53 -7.43 -4.97
N TYR A 276 19.45 -6.10 -4.97
CA TYR A 276 19.48 -5.33 -6.22
C TYR A 276 20.79 -5.55 -6.99
N LEU A 277 21.95 -5.51 -6.31
CA LEU A 277 23.24 -5.77 -6.94
C LEU A 277 23.34 -7.17 -7.57
N PRO A 278 23.14 -8.29 -6.84
CA PRO A 278 23.24 -9.61 -7.45
C PRO A 278 22.17 -9.86 -8.52
N LEU A 279 20.95 -9.31 -8.39
CA LEU A 279 19.93 -9.41 -9.44
C LEU A 279 20.27 -8.59 -10.68
N ALA A 280 20.83 -7.38 -10.54
CA ALA A 280 21.31 -6.58 -11.68
C ALA A 280 22.42 -7.31 -12.43
N LEU A 281 23.38 -7.90 -11.71
CA LEU A 281 24.42 -8.71 -12.33
C LEU A 281 23.84 -9.97 -13.01
N PHE A 282 22.92 -10.68 -12.36
CA PHE A 282 22.30 -11.87 -12.97
C PHE A 282 21.49 -11.51 -14.22
N TYR A 283 20.49 -10.62 -14.11
CA TYR A 283 19.58 -10.34 -15.21
C TYR A 283 20.21 -9.54 -16.36
N VAL A 284 21.19 -8.67 -16.10
CA VAL A 284 21.86 -7.93 -17.19
C VAL A 284 23.06 -8.70 -17.74
N LYS A 285 23.96 -9.22 -16.89
CA LYS A 285 25.19 -9.86 -17.39
C LYS A 285 24.97 -11.28 -17.90
N VAL A 286 24.09 -12.07 -17.26
CA VAL A 286 23.80 -13.45 -17.69
C VAL A 286 22.64 -13.49 -18.68
N LEU A 287 21.56 -12.76 -18.39
CA LEU A 287 20.33 -12.80 -19.21
C LEU A 287 20.16 -11.60 -20.17
N GLY A 288 20.96 -10.53 -20.10
CA GLY A 288 20.77 -9.34 -20.94
C GLY A 288 21.36 -9.44 -22.36
N GLY A 289 22.14 -10.50 -22.64
CA GLY A 289 22.72 -10.79 -23.95
C GLY A 289 24.23 -10.53 -24.05
N GLY A 290 24.87 -10.08 -22.97
CA GLY A 290 26.34 -9.97 -22.87
C GLY A 290 26.98 -8.80 -23.63
N THR A 291 26.22 -7.99 -24.35
CA THR A 291 26.72 -6.80 -25.07
C THR A 291 27.00 -5.63 -24.13
N VAL A 292 26.15 -5.44 -23.10
CA VAL A 292 26.28 -4.38 -22.11
C VAL A 292 26.93 -4.93 -20.82
N ASN A 293 28.11 -4.41 -20.46
CA ASN A 293 28.82 -4.81 -19.25
C ASN A 293 28.50 -3.87 -18.08
N VAL A 294 28.02 -4.43 -16.98
CA VAL A 294 27.63 -3.67 -15.78
C VAL A 294 28.77 -3.65 -14.76
N GLY A 295 29.22 -2.46 -14.38
CA GLY A 295 30.18 -2.27 -13.30
C GLY A 295 29.61 -2.70 -11.95
N VAL A 296 30.12 -3.81 -11.40
CA VAL A 296 29.75 -4.32 -10.05
C VAL A 296 29.87 -3.21 -9.00
N TRP A 297 30.95 -2.44 -9.08
CA TRP A 297 31.27 -1.38 -8.13
C TRP A 297 30.39 -0.14 -8.30
N ASP A 298 29.98 0.17 -9.53
CA ASP A 298 29.19 1.36 -9.85
C ASP A 298 27.72 1.15 -9.47
N VAL A 299 27.18 -0.05 -9.68
CA VAL A 299 25.88 -0.47 -9.12
C VAL A 299 25.93 -0.47 -7.59
N ALA A 300 26.96 -1.08 -6.99
CA ALA A 300 27.09 -1.16 -5.52
C ALA A 300 27.14 0.24 -4.88
N LYS A 301 27.98 1.13 -5.42
CA LYS A 301 28.05 2.54 -5.01
C LYS A 301 26.71 3.24 -5.16
N SER A 302 26.05 3.10 -6.31
CA SER A 302 24.78 3.77 -6.58
C SER A 302 23.69 3.32 -5.60
N VAL A 303 23.56 2.01 -5.35
CA VAL A 303 22.60 1.48 -4.37
C VAL A 303 22.92 1.98 -2.96
N LEU A 304 24.18 1.95 -2.52
CA LEU A 304 24.57 2.42 -1.19
C LEU A 304 24.39 3.94 -1.03
N LEU A 305 24.71 4.73 -2.06
CA LEU A 305 24.65 6.19 -2.02
C LEU A 305 23.21 6.72 -2.11
N PHE A 306 22.38 6.14 -2.99
CA PHE A 306 21.04 6.67 -3.26
C PHE A 306 19.93 5.99 -2.45
N LEU A 307 20.10 4.73 -2.03
CA LEU A 307 19.16 4.07 -1.11
C LEU A 307 19.75 3.88 0.30
N GLY A 308 21.00 3.42 0.41
CA GLY A 308 21.63 3.12 1.70
C GLY A 308 21.80 4.34 2.61
N VAL A 309 22.34 5.46 2.10
CA VAL A 309 22.53 6.69 2.89
C VAL A 309 21.19 7.29 3.35
N PRO A 310 20.16 7.48 2.49
CA PRO A 310 18.84 7.91 2.96
C PRO A 310 18.17 6.93 3.94
N LEU A 311 18.38 5.62 3.80
CA LEU A 311 17.87 4.63 4.76
C LEU A 311 18.54 4.80 6.14
N ALA A 312 19.86 4.89 6.18
CA ALA A 312 20.61 5.12 7.41
C ALA A 312 20.23 6.44 8.08
N ALA A 313 20.13 7.53 7.29
CA ALA A 313 19.70 8.83 7.78
C ALA A 313 18.26 8.80 8.33
N GLY A 314 17.34 8.12 7.66
CA GLY A 314 15.95 7.99 8.10
C GLY A 314 15.80 7.13 9.35
N PHE A 315 16.55 6.02 9.43
CA PHE A 315 16.63 5.16 10.61
C PHE A 315 17.17 5.94 11.82
N ILE A 316 18.36 6.54 11.71
CA ILE A 316 18.99 7.33 12.79
C ILE A 316 18.03 8.44 13.25
N THR A 317 17.51 9.24 12.31
CA THR A 317 16.58 10.34 12.63
C THR A 317 15.37 9.85 13.43
N ARG A 318 14.75 8.73 13.01
CA ARG A 318 13.58 8.17 13.68
C ARG A 318 13.88 7.77 15.12
N TYR A 319 14.94 7.01 15.37
CA TYR A 319 15.30 6.57 16.72
C TYR A 319 15.76 7.74 17.61
N THR A 320 16.52 8.70 17.07
CA THR A 320 16.93 9.90 17.81
C THR A 320 15.73 10.78 18.19
N VAL A 321 14.79 11.03 17.27
CA VAL A 321 13.57 11.82 17.58
C VAL A 321 12.63 11.07 18.51
N PHE A 322 12.51 9.73 18.39
CA PHE A 322 11.78 8.91 19.36
C PHE A 322 12.38 9.01 20.77
N ALA A 323 13.71 8.97 20.90
CA ALA A 323 14.39 9.07 22.20
C ALA A 323 14.24 10.46 22.84
N ILE A 324 14.26 11.53 22.05
CA ILE A 324 14.24 12.93 22.55
C ILE A 324 12.80 13.45 22.78
N ALA A 325 11.89 13.19 21.84
CA ALA A 325 10.55 13.81 21.82
C ALA A 325 9.38 12.80 21.94
N GLY A 326 9.67 11.50 21.93
CA GLY A 326 8.68 10.44 22.01
C GLY A 326 7.88 10.18 20.72
N LYS A 327 7.33 8.98 20.63
CA LYS A 327 6.60 8.48 19.44
C LYS A 327 5.44 9.38 19.01
N GLN A 328 4.66 9.89 19.96
CA GLN A 328 3.51 10.74 19.63
C GLN A 328 3.90 12.07 18.97
N TRP A 329 5.02 12.68 19.39
CA TRP A 329 5.49 13.93 18.79
C TRP A 329 6.03 13.69 17.38
N PHE A 330 6.77 12.60 17.17
CA PHE A 330 7.23 12.19 15.85
C PHE A 330 6.05 12.02 14.88
N GLU A 331 5.03 11.26 15.25
CA GLU A 331 3.88 10.97 14.38
C GLU A 331 2.98 12.21 14.16
N LYS A 332 2.76 13.06 15.18
CA LYS A 332 1.83 14.22 15.09
C LYS A 332 2.47 15.53 14.65
N LYS A 333 3.79 15.69 14.75
CA LYS A 333 4.51 16.95 14.42
C LYS A 333 5.63 16.76 13.42
N PHE A 334 6.53 15.79 13.62
CA PHE A 334 7.69 15.61 12.74
C PHE A 334 7.30 15.09 11.35
N VAL A 335 6.57 13.98 11.30
CA VAL A 335 6.16 13.32 10.05
C VAL A 335 5.35 14.25 9.14
N PRO A 336 4.35 15.03 9.61
CA PRO A 336 3.63 15.98 8.76
C PRO A 336 4.51 17.10 8.19
N VAL A 337 5.54 17.54 8.90
CA VAL A 337 6.44 18.61 8.44
C VAL A 337 7.42 18.13 7.36
N ILE A 338 7.97 16.91 7.50
CA ILE A 338 8.90 16.37 6.49
C ILE A 338 8.17 15.77 5.27
N SER A 339 6.89 15.39 5.40
CA SER A 339 6.15 14.70 4.33
C SER A 339 6.12 15.43 2.98
N PRO A 340 5.90 16.77 2.91
CA PRO A 340 5.89 17.48 1.64
C PRO A 340 7.24 17.50 0.92
N LEU A 341 8.36 17.35 1.65
CA LEU A 341 9.71 17.29 1.05
C LEU A 341 9.86 16.06 0.13
N ALA A 342 9.16 14.96 0.42
CA ALA A 342 9.09 13.80 -0.46
C ALA A 342 8.63 14.20 -1.87
N LEU A 343 7.53 14.94 -1.93
CA LEU A 343 6.91 15.36 -3.18
C LEU A 343 7.69 16.48 -3.87
N ILE A 344 8.20 17.46 -3.11
CA ILE A 344 9.01 18.55 -3.68
C ILE A 344 10.30 17.98 -4.30
N GLY A 345 10.98 17.06 -3.61
CA GLY A 345 12.18 16.39 -4.13
C GLY A 345 11.88 15.54 -5.37
N LEU A 346 10.75 14.82 -5.40
CA LEU A 346 10.32 14.04 -6.57
C LEU A 346 10.10 14.94 -7.79
N LEU A 347 9.28 15.99 -7.66
CA LEU A 347 9.00 16.93 -8.75
C LEU A 347 10.29 17.65 -9.22
N PHE A 348 11.16 18.04 -8.29
CA PHE A 348 12.46 18.64 -8.63
C PHE A 348 13.36 17.66 -9.38
N THR A 349 13.44 16.40 -8.95
CA THR A 349 14.23 15.36 -9.63
C THR A 349 13.72 15.13 -11.05
N ILE A 350 12.41 14.96 -11.21
CA ILE A 350 11.76 14.81 -12.52
C ILE A 350 12.09 16.02 -13.41
N PHE A 351 11.99 17.25 -12.88
CA PHE A 351 12.32 18.46 -13.63
C PHE A 351 13.77 18.45 -14.14
N VAL A 352 14.74 18.26 -13.23
CA VAL A 352 16.17 18.26 -13.55
C VAL A 352 16.52 17.20 -14.58
N MET A 353 15.96 16.00 -14.43
CA MET A 353 16.20 14.87 -15.33
C MET A 353 15.62 15.09 -16.72
N PHE A 354 14.33 15.41 -16.81
CA PHE A 354 13.66 15.61 -18.10
C PHE A 354 14.22 16.83 -18.82
N ALA A 355 14.66 17.88 -18.11
CA ALA A 355 15.36 19.01 -18.72
C ALA A 355 16.77 18.63 -19.24
N SER A 356 17.48 17.74 -18.54
CA SER A 356 18.81 17.28 -18.97
C SER A 356 18.75 16.33 -20.17
N GLN A 357 17.70 15.52 -20.27
CA GLN A 357 17.52 14.51 -21.33
C GLN A 357 16.53 14.93 -22.43
N ALA A 358 15.97 16.15 -22.38
CA ALA A 358 14.89 16.62 -23.25
C ALA A 358 15.17 16.41 -24.75
N HIS A 359 16.39 16.72 -25.18
CA HIS A 359 16.79 16.54 -26.58
C HIS A 359 16.73 15.06 -26.99
N SER A 360 17.34 14.17 -26.19
CA SER A 360 17.37 12.72 -26.44
C SER A 360 15.98 12.08 -26.43
N ILE A 361 15.07 12.54 -25.57
CA ILE A 361 13.67 12.10 -25.53
C ILE A 361 12.94 12.49 -26.84
N VAL A 362 13.17 13.70 -27.35
CA VAL A 362 12.50 14.21 -28.55
C VAL A 362 13.07 13.58 -29.84
N THR A 363 14.39 13.40 -29.95
CA THR A 363 14.99 12.76 -31.14
C THR A 363 14.71 11.26 -31.21
N ASN A 364 14.65 10.55 -30.09
CA ASN A 364 14.42 9.10 -30.04
C ASN A 364 12.98 8.72 -29.69
N ILE A 365 11.99 9.54 -30.07
CA ILE A 365 10.58 9.35 -29.68
C ILE A 365 10.01 7.98 -30.09
N GLY A 366 10.50 7.39 -31.19
CA GLY A 366 10.14 6.03 -31.61
C GLY A 366 10.50 4.99 -30.56
N ASP A 367 11.75 5.01 -30.06
CA ASP A 367 12.23 4.09 -29.03
C ASP A 367 11.55 4.35 -27.68
N VAL A 368 11.23 5.62 -27.36
CA VAL A 368 10.43 5.98 -26.17
C VAL A 368 9.09 5.24 -26.16
N PHE A 369 8.37 5.22 -27.29
CA PHE A 369 7.13 4.46 -27.40
C PHE A 369 7.34 2.94 -27.31
N ARG A 370 8.45 2.42 -27.85
CA ARG A 370 8.78 0.99 -27.75
C ARG A 370 9.09 0.57 -26.32
N VAL A 371 9.76 1.41 -25.53
CA VAL A 371 10.01 1.21 -24.09
C VAL A 371 8.73 1.20 -23.27
N ALA A 372 7.69 1.93 -23.68
CA ALA A 372 6.39 1.90 -23.00
C ALA A 372 5.69 0.53 -23.08
N VAL A 373 5.90 -0.24 -24.14
CA VAL A 373 5.22 -1.54 -24.36
C VAL A 373 5.52 -2.57 -23.26
N PRO A 374 6.79 -2.94 -22.95
CA PRO A 374 7.08 -3.90 -21.88
C PRO A 374 6.63 -3.38 -20.51
N LEU A 375 6.71 -2.08 -20.25
CA LEU A 375 6.27 -1.47 -18.99
C LEU A 375 4.75 -1.61 -18.79
N VAL A 376 3.92 -1.24 -19.78
CA VAL A 376 2.45 -1.39 -19.68
C VAL A 376 2.05 -2.86 -19.54
N LEU A 377 2.67 -3.75 -20.32
CA LEU A 377 2.43 -5.20 -20.21
C LEU A 377 2.83 -5.72 -18.83
N TYR A 378 3.98 -5.31 -18.31
CA TYR A 378 4.46 -5.68 -16.98
C TYR A 378 3.48 -5.25 -15.88
N PHE A 379 3.09 -3.97 -15.86
CA PHE A 379 2.16 -3.45 -14.85
C PHE A 379 0.84 -4.19 -14.87
N GLY A 380 0.25 -4.39 -16.06
CA GLY A 380 -0.99 -5.15 -16.20
C GLY A 380 -0.86 -6.60 -15.75
N ILE A 381 0.12 -7.35 -16.29
CA ILE A 381 0.28 -8.78 -16.03
C ILE A 381 0.58 -9.04 -14.55
N VAL A 382 1.52 -8.30 -13.94
CA VAL A 382 1.85 -8.50 -12.52
C VAL A 382 0.69 -8.12 -11.61
N PHE A 383 0.04 -6.99 -11.86
CA PHE A 383 -1.10 -6.54 -11.07
C PHE A 383 -2.25 -7.55 -11.08
N PHE A 384 -2.70 -7.96 -12.28
CA PHE A 384 -3.82 -8.89 -12.38
C PHE A 384 -3.47 -10.29 -11.89
N SER A 385 -2.28 -10.81 -12.19
CA SER A 385 -1.86 -12.13 -11.69
C SER A 385 -1.75 -12.16 -10.16
N CYS A 386 -1.18 -11.12 -9.54
CA CYS A 386 -1.12 -10.99 -8.09
C CYS A 386 -2.53 -10.86 -7.48
N LEU A 387 -3.38 -10.00 -8.04
CA LEU A 387 -4.76 -9.80 -7.60
C LEU A 387 -5.57 -11.10 -7.63
N PHE A 388 -5.52 -11.85 -8.74
CA PHE A 388 -6.26 -13.11 -8.88
C PHE A 388 -5.69 -14.24 -8.01
N ILE A 389 -4.36 -14.30 -7.83
CA ILE A 389 -3.73 -15.30 -6.95
C ILE A 389 -4.08 -15.03 -5.48
N CYS A 390 -3.89 -13.79 -4.98
CA CYS A 390 -4.28 -13.42 -3.62
C CYS A 390 -5.78 -13.62 -3.36
N ARG A 391 -6.63 -13.36 -4.37
CA ARG A 391 -8.07 -13.63 -4.30
C ARG A 391 -8.37 -15.14 -4.23
N GLY A 392 -7.76 -15.97 -5.07
CA GLY A 392 -7.94 -17.43 -5.03
C GLY A 392 -7.46 -18.06 -3.70
N ILE A 393 -6.46 -17.41 -3.10
CA ILE A 393 -5.92 -17.67 -1.76
C ILE A 393 -6.90 -17.26 -0.64
N LYS A 394 -8.00 -16.55 -0.96
CA LYS A 394 -9.03 -16.00 -0.04
C LYS A 394 -8.51 -14.92 0.92
N MET A 395 -7.61 -14.06 0.45
CA MET A 395 -7.21 -12.85 1.19
C MET A 395 -8.33 -11.78 1.13
N PRO A 396 -8.49 -10.94 2.17
CA PRO A 396 -9.44 -9.82 2.13
C PRO A 396 -9.04 -8.80 1.06
N TYR A 397 -10.01 -8.03 0.55
CA TYR A 397 -9.78 -7.05 -0.53
C TYR A 397 -8.61 -6.11 -0.22
N GLU A 398 -8.57 -5.62 1.02
CA GLU A 398 -7.62 -4.64 1.51
C GLU A 398 -6.18 -5.16 1.35
N GLU A 399 -5.91 -6.41 1.78
CA GLU A 399 -4.61 -7.06 1.58
C GLU A 399 -4.33 -7.41 0.10
N VAL A 400 -5.34 -7.89 -0.64
CA VAL A 400 -5.20 -8.25 -2.07
C VAL A 400 -4.71 -7.05 -2.87
N VAL A 401 -5.30 -5.88 -2.63
CA VAL A 401 -4.97 -4.64 -3.34
C VAL A 401 -3.61 -4.11 -2.93
N THR A 402 -3.27 -4.16 -1.64
CA THR A 402 -1.91 -3.83 -1.15
C THR A 402 -0.85 -4.70 -1.82
N GLN A 403 -1.09 -6.01 -1.93
CA GLN A 403 -0.18 -6.93 -2.59
C GLN A 403 -0.07 -6.64 -4.09
N ALA A 404 -1.20 -6.47 -4.79
CA ALA A 404 -1.20 -6.23 -6.23
C ALA A 404 -0.43 -4.94 -6.60
N PHE A 405 -0.65 -3.83 -5.88
CA PHE A 405 0.11 -2.60 -6.11
C PHE A 405 1.59 -2.72 -5.70
N THR A 406 1.91 -3.41 -4.61
CA THR A 406 3.31 -3.63 -4.22
C THR A 406 4.04 -4.50 -5.24
N ALA A 407 3.38 -5.51 -5.78
CA ALA A 407 3.92 -6.40 -6.79
C ALA A 407 4.08 -5.69 -8.15
N SER A 408 3.13 -4.84 -8.57
CA SER A 408 3.21 -4.18 -9.87
C SER A 408 4.14 -2.97 -9.89
N SER A 409 4.31 -2.24 -8.79
CA SER A 409 5.03 -0.96 -8.78
C SER A 409 6.56 -1.14 -8.73
N ASN A 410 7.29 -0.23 -9.37
CA ASN A 410 8.75 -0.17 -9.36
C ASN A 410 9.29 1.05 -8.56
N ASN A 411 10.62 1.14 -8.44
CA ASN A 411 11.32 2.30 -7.89
C ASN A 411 12.25 2.82 -8.99
N PHE A 412 11.69 3.65 -9.87
CA PHE A 412 12.46 4.22 -10.96
C PHE A 412 13.62 5.04 -10.46
N GLU A 413 13.48 5.64 -9.29
CA GLU A 413 14.44 6.60 -8.80
C GLU A 413 15.77 5.94 -8.45
N LEU A 414 15.74 4.71 -7.90
CA LEU A 414 16.93 3.86 -7.81
C LEU A 414 17.38 3.36 -9.18
N ALA A 415 16.46 2.93 -10.05
CA ALA A 415 16.83 2.39 -11.37
C ALA A 415 17.57 3.44 -12.23
N ILE A 416 17.08 4.68 -12.21
CA ILE A 416 17.68 5.90 -12.75
C ILE A 416 19.05 6.12 -12.12
N ALA A 417 19.13 6.16 -10.79
CA ALA A 417 20.39 6.45 -10.10
C ALA A 417 21.47 5.41 -10.43
N VAL A 418 21.10 4.14 -10.56
CA VAL A 418 22.00 3.07 -10.99
C VAL A 418 22.34 3.17 -12.47
N ALA A 419 21.37 3.44 -13.35
CA ALA A 419 21.61 3.55 -14.79
C ALA A 419 22.53 4.74 -15.11
N VAL A 420 22.24 5.92 -14.54
CA VAL A 420 23.11 7.11 -14.63
C VAL A 420 24.47 6.83 -13.97
N GLY A 421 24.50 6.20 -12.79
CA GLY A 421 25.75 5.87 -12.10
C GLY A 421 26.66 4.88 -12.83
N SER A 422 26.08 3.95 -13.60
CA SER A 422 26.80 2.86 -14.29
C SER A 422 27.11 3.14 -15.76
N PHE A 423 26.26 3.92 -16.45
CA PHE A 423 26.35 4.16 -17.90
C PHE A 423 26.42 5.66 -18.27
N GLY A 424 26.23 6.55 -17.31
CA GLY A 424 26.15 8.00 -17.52
C GLY A 424 24.74 8.50 -17.87
N ILE A 425 24.52 9.80 -17.69
CA ILE A 425 23.20 10.45 -17.85
C ILE A 425 22.69 10.50 -19.30
N ASP A 426 23.59 10.40 -20.28
CA ASP A 426 23.28 10.42 -21.72
C ASP A 426 23.06 9.03 -22.31
N SER A 427 23.12 7.97 -21.50
CA SER A 427 22.92 6.58 -21.92
C SER A 427 21.46 6.27 -22.25
N ALA A 428 21.24 5.30 -23.15
CA ALA A 428 19.89 4.81 -23.45
C ALA A 428 19.30 4.00 -22.27
N GLU A 429 20.15 3.43 -21.41
CA GLU A 429 19.80 2.83 -20.12
C GLU A 429 19.17 3.87 -19.17
N ALA A 430 19.81 5.02 -19.00
CA ALA A 430 19.29 6.11 -18.19
C ALA A 430 18.01 6.71 -18.79
N LEU A 431 17.93 6.82 -20.11
CA LEU A 431 16.75 7.27 -20.84
C LEU A 431 15.56 6.31 -20.62
N ALA A 432 15.77 5.00 -20.77
CA ALA A 432 14.76 3.97 -20.49
C ALA A 432 14.23 4.05 -19.04
N ALA A 433 15.13 4.23 -18.06
CA ALA A 433 14.73 4.40 -16.66
C ALA A 433 13.95 5.70 -16.42
N THR A 434 14.29 6.78 -17.13
CA THR A 434 13.64 8.09 -17.07
C THR A 434 12.24 8.10 -17.69
N ILE A 435 12.00 7.26 -18.71
CA ILE A 435 10.66 7.07 -19.32
C ILE A 435 9.71 6.34 -18.37
N GLY A 436 10.23 5.52 -17.46
CA GLY A 436 9.45 4.72 -16.50
C GLY A 436 8.28 5.45 -15.81
N PRO A 437 8.52 6.58 -15.11
CA PRO A 437 7.48 7.40 -14.48
C PRO A 437 6.41 7.93 -15.43
N LEU A 438 6.73 8.16 -16.72
CA LEU A 438 5.73 8.59 -17.72
C LEU A 438 4.66 7.52 -17.96
N ILE A 439 5.02 6.24 -17.75
CA ILE A 439 4.18 5.09 -18.05
C ILE A 439 3.53 4.52 -16.79
N GLU A 440 4.28 4.38 -15.68
CA GLU A 440 3.74 3.81 -14.44
C GLU A 440 2.66 4.69 -13.82
N VAL A 441 2.89 5.99 -13.68
CA VAL A 441 1.97 6.87 -12.95
C VAL A 441 0.57 6.87 -13.57
N PRO A 442 0.37 6.99 -14.91
CA PRO A 442 -0.96 6.80 -15.49
C PRO A 442 -1.44 5.34 -15.46
N ALA A 443 -0.57 4.33 -15.64
CA ALA A 443 -0.97 2.92 -15.64
C ALA A 443 -1.49 2.46 -14.26
N LEU A 444 -0.75 2.75 -13.18
CA LEU A 444 -1.16 2.41 -11.81
C LEU A 444 -2.38 3.22 -11.37
N LEU A 445 -2.48 4.51 -11.75
CA LEU A 445 -3.70 5.29 -11.50
C LEU A 445 -4.93 4.71 -12.23
N ALA A 446 -4.78 4.27 -13.48
CA ALA A 446 -5.84 3.56 -14.19
C ALA A 446 -6.20 2.25 -13.47
N LEU A 447 -5.21 1.49 -13.00
CA LEU A 447 -5.43 0.27 -12.22
C LEU A 447 -6.13 0.54 -10.89
N VAL A 448 -5.90 1.67 -10.20
CA VAL A 448 -6.66 2.09 -9.00
C VAL A 448 -8.15 2.21 -9.31
N TYR A 449 -8.51 2.87 -10.41
CA TYR A 449 -9.92 2.96 -10.82
C TYR A 449 -10.51 1.59 -11.19
N VAL A 450 -9.70 0.70 -11.79
CA VAL A 450 -10.10 -0.69 -12.05
C VAL A 450 -10.32 -1.47 -10.75
N THR A 451 -9.44 -1.43 -9.75
CA THR A 451 -9.67 -2.14 -8.47
C THR A 451 -10.88 -1.61 -7.72
N LEU A 452 -11.10 -0.29 -7.70
CA LEU A 452 -12.30 0.30 -7.10
C LEU A 452 -13.60 -0.11 -7.82
N HIS A 453 -13.54 -0.40 -9.13
CA HIS A 453 -14.67 -1.00 -9.86
C HIS A 453 -14.82 -2.50 -9.53
N LEU A 454 -13.72 -3.26 -9.54
CA LEU A 454 -13.72 -4.69 -9.23
C LEU A 454 -14.14 -4.98 -7.78
N LYS A 455 -13.92 -4.06 -6.83
CA LYS A 455 -14.42 -4.13 -5.45
C LYS A 455 -15.94 -4.31 -5.37
N LYS A 456 -16.70 -3.89 -6.38
CA LYS A 456 -18.18 -4.01 -6.41
C LYS A 456 -18.70 -5.25 -7.13
N ARG A 457 -17.79 -6.06 -7.70
CA ARG A 457 -18.12 -7.14 -8.65
C ARG A 457 -17.52 -8.48 -8.24
N LEU A 458 -16.33 -8.46 -7.65
CA LEU A 458 -15.60 -9.65 -7.23
C LEU A 458 -15.62 -9.81 -5.71
N PHE A 459 -15.46 -8.70 -4.98
CA PHE A 459 -15.56 -8.64 -3.53
C PHE A 459 -16.90 -8.01 -3.13
#